data_AF-A0A8U0T8Q3-F1
#
_entry.id   AF-A0A8U0T8Q3-F1
#
_cell.length_a   1.000
_cell.length_b   1.000
_cell.length_c   1.000
_cell.angle_alpha   90.00
_cell.angle_beta   90.00
_cell.angle_gamma   90.00
#
_symmetry.space_group_name_H-M   'P 1'
#
loop_
_entity.id
_entity.type
_entity.pdbx_description
1 polymer ?
#
loop_
_entity_poly.entity_id
_entity_poly.type
_entity_poly.pdbx_seq_one_letter_code
_entity_poly.pdbx_strand_id
1 'polypeptide(L)'
;MADEEEDPTFEEENEEIGGGAEGGQGKRKRLFSKELRCMMYGFGDDQNPYTESVDILEDLVIEFITEMQVLLKSFKIITRKLLTGTLGWLSWLDDCLRLRS
;
A
#
# COMPACT_ATOMS: atom_id res chain seq x y z
N MET A 1 47.48 0.50 -20.68
CA MET A 1 46.08 0.93 -20.78
C MET A 1 45.26 -0.20 -20.19
N ALA A 2 44.90 -0.16 -18.92
CA ALA A 2 43.90 0.73 -18.30
C ALA A 2 42.54 0.54 -18.99
N ASP A 3 41.75 -0.36 -18.42
CA ASP A 3 40.38 -0.05 -18.01
C ASP A 3 40.01 -1.07 -16.93
N GLU A 4 39.98 -0.59 -15.70
CA GLU A 4 39.48 -1.33 -14.54
C GLU A 4 37.96 -1.38 -14.70
N GLU A 5 37.38 -2.57 -14.73
CA GLU A 5 35.93 -2.75 -14.66
C GLU A 5 35.52 -2.35 -13.24
N GLU A 6 35.18 -1.07 -13.06
CA GLU A 6 34.57 -0.54 -11.85
C GLU A 6 33.20 -1.20 -11.65
N ASP A 7 33.20 -2.25 -10.84
CA ASP A 7 32.02 -2.76 -10.15
C ASP A 7 31.32 -1.56 -9.48
N PRO A 8 30.08 -1.19 -9.84
CA PRO A 8 29.31 -0.25 -9.04
C PRO A 8 28.94 -0.98 -7.75
N THR A 9 29.92 -1.00 -6.84
CA THR A 9 29.75 -1.30 -5.43
C THR A 9 28.59 -0.43 -5.00
N PHE A 10 27.45 -1.07 -4.76
CA PHE A 10 26.32 -0.47 -4.09
C PHE A 10 26.87 0.09 -2.79
N GLU A 11 27.17 1.39 -2.77
CA GLU A 11 27.52 2.08 -1.55
C GLU A 11 26.29 1.95 -0.66
N GLU A 12 26.39 0.96 0.22
CA GLU A 12 25.51 0.72 1.33
C GLU A 12 25.73 1.89 2.31
N GLU A 13 25.30 3.10 1.91
CA GLU A 13 25.10 4.19 2.84
C GLU A 13 23.85 3.83 3.66
N ASN A 14 24.12 3.06 4.71
CA ASN A 14 23.32 3.02 5.91
C ASN A 14 23.46 4.39 6.61
N GLU A 15 23.01 5.47 5.98
CA GLU A 15 22.68 6.71 6.69
C GLU A 15 21.31 6.54 7.32
N GLU A 16 21.39 6.07 8.56
CA GLU A 16 20.70 6.56 9.74
C GLU A 16 19.29 7.15 9.54
N ILE A 17 18.34 6.56 10.26
CA ILE A 17 17.04 7.14 10.60
C ILE A 17 17.27 8.55 11.19
N GLY A 18 17.11 9.59 10.39
CA GLY A 18 17.32 10.97 10.82
C GLY A 18 16.47 11.96 10.02
N GLY A 19 15.41 12.47 10.65
CA GLY A 19 14.50 13.43 10.03
C GLY A 19 15.18 14.76 9.69
N GLY A 20 15.14 15.13 8.41
CA GLY A 20 15.28 16.51 7.96
C GLY A 20 13.90 17.12 7.75
N ALA A 21 13.32 17.70 8.80
CA ALA A 21 12.33 18.73 8.61
C ALA A 21 13.05 19.96 8.04
N GLU A 22 12.59 20.49 6.90
CA GLU A 22 12.26 21.91 6.68
C GLU A 22 11.97 22.17 5.20
N GLY A 23 10.79 22.73 4.93
CA GLY A 23 10.26 23.00 3.60
C GLY A 23 8.74 22.84 3.60
N GLY A 24 8.04 23.85 4.14
CA GLY A 24 6.63 23.76 4.48
C GLY A 24 5.71 23.38 3.32
N GLN A 25 4.86 22.38 3.57
CA GLN A 25 3.41 22.36 3.34
C GLN A 25 2.87 20.95 3.68
N GLY A 26 2.09 20.84 4.77
CA GLY A 26 1.09 19.78 4.89
C GLY A 26 1.55 18.32 5.01
N LYS A 27 2.45 18.02 5.96
CA LYS A 27 2.58 16.77 6.76
C LYS A 27 1.85 15.48 6.28
N ARG A 28 1.99 15.09 5.02
CA ARG A 28 1.81 13.72 4.56
C ARG A 28 3.17 13.04 4.75
N LYS A 29 3.22 12.02 5.58
CA LYS A 29 4.45 11.28 5.84
C LYS A 29 4.87 10.65 4.51
N ARG A 30 6.04 11.01 3.99
CA ARG A 30 6.70 10.31 2.89
C ARG A 30 7.07 8.91 3.40
N LEU A 31 6.24 7.91 3.10
CA LEU A 31 6.36 6.55 3.66
C LEU A 31 7.21 5.65 2.76
N PHE A 32 7.21 5.88 1.44
CA PHE A 32 7.77 4.94 0.46
C PHE A 32 8.82 5.54 -0.48
N SER A 33 9.30 6.76 -0.25
CA SER A 33 10.14 7.45 -1.25
C SER A 33 11.47 6.76 -1.57
N LYS A 34 12.08 6.01 -0.63
CA LYS A 34 13.31 5.23 -0.90
C LYS A 34 13.01 3.96 -1.69
N GLU A 35 11.98 3.23 -1.29
CA GLU A 35 11.56 1.96 -1.93
C GLU A 35 11.01 2.20 -3.34
N LEU A 36 10.27 3.30 -3.53
CA LEU A 36 9.71 3.68 -4.82
C LEU A 36 10.80 4.03 -5.83
N ARG A 37 11.88 4.70 -5.41
CA ARG A 37 13.06 4.94 -6.26
C ARG A 37 13.72 3.65 -6.72
N CYS A 38 13.95 2.69 -5.81
CA CYS A 38 14.50 1.39 -6.15
C CYS A 38 13.59 0.61 -7.12
N MET A 39 12.27 0.71 -6.92
CA MET A 39 11.29 0.07 -7.79
C MET A 39 11.28 0.69 -9.19
N MET A 40 11.30 2.03 -9.30
CA MET A 40 11.36 2.75 -10.57
C MET A 40 12.61 2.38 -11.37
N TYR A 41 13.77 2.33 -10.70
CA TYR A 41 15.01 1.84 -11.31
C TYR A 41 14.89 0.38 -11.78
N GLY A 42 14.27 -0.48 -10.96
CA GLY A 42 13.98 -1.87 -11.34
C GLY A 42 13.06 -2.02 -12.56
N PHE A 43 12.23 -1.01 -12.85
CA PHE A 43 11.40 -0.94 -14.06
C PHE A 43 12.11 -0.28 -15.26
N GLY A 44 13.36 0.16 -15.10
CA GLY A 44 14.18 0.76 -16.15
C GLY A 44 14.13 2.29 -16.21
N ASP A 45 13.66 2.95 -15.14
CA ASP A 45 13.81 4.40 -14.99
C ASP A 45 15.25 4.77 -14.58
N ASP A 46 15.58 6.05 -14.66
CA ASP A 46 16.91 6.55 -14.27
C ASP A 46 17.22 6.23 -12.79
N GLN A 47 18.51 6.02 -12.48
CA GLN A 47 18.97 5.75 -11.11
C GLN A 47 18.62 6.88 -10.13
N ASN A 48 18.47 8.10 -10.64
CA ASN A 48 18.20 9.30 -9.85
C ASN A 48 16.98 10.07 -10.39
N PRO A 49 15.76 9.52 -10.25
CA PRO A 49 14.56 10.14 -10.79
C PRO A 49 14.22 11.44 -10.05
N TYR A 50 13.57 12.37 -10.75
CA TYR A 50 13.17 13.66 -10.19
C TYR A 50 12.28 13.47 -8.95
N THR A 51 12.50 14.29 -7.91
CA THR A 51 11.75 14.21 -6.66
C THR A 51 10.25 14.45 -6.86
N GLU A 52 9.87 15.30 -7.82
CA GLU A 52 8.46 15.47 -8.22
C GLU A 52 7.84 14.19 -8.76
N SER A 53 8.55 13.44 -9.62
CA SER A 53 8.04 12.18 -10.18
C SER A 53 7.81 11.14 -9.09
N VAL A 54 8.72 11.05 -8.12
CA VAL A 54 8.59 10.15 -6.96
C VAL A 54 7.41 10.57 -6.07
N ASP A 55 7.23 11.87 -5.82
CA ASP A 55 6.12 12.39 -5.01
C ASP A 55 4.76 12.15 -5.69
N ILE A 56 4.66 12.33 -7.01
CA ILE A 56 3.43 12.05 -7.77
C ILE A 56 3.10 10.55 -7.71
N LEU A 57 4.10 9.68 -7.89
CA LEU A 57 3.89 8.24 -7.81
C LEU A 57 3.50 7.80 -6.40
N GLU A 58 4.07 8.41 -5.36
CA GLU A 58 3.66 8.16 -3.97
C GLU A 58 2.18 8.49 -3.75
N ASP A 59 1.72 9.62 -4.29
CA ASP A 59 0.32 10.03 -4.21
C ASP A 59 -0.62 9.07 -4.97
N LEU A 60 -0.23 8.64 -6.18
CA LEU A 60 -0.99 7.68 -6.98
C LEU A 60 -1.09 6.31 -6.31
N VAL A 61 -0.02 5.82 -5.68
CA VAL A 61 -0.01 4.54 -4.98
C VAL A 61 -0.86 4.60 -3.72
N ILE A 62 -0.83 5.71 -2.98
CA ILE A 62 -1.70 5.91 -1.82
C ILE A 62 -3.17 5.95 -2.24
N GLU A 63 -3.51 6.68 -3.31
CA GLU A 63 -4.86 6.71 -3.86
C GLU A 63 -5.31 5.30 -4.25
N PHE A 64 -4.49 4.57 -5.02
CA PHE A 64 -4.79 3.20 -5.41
C PHE A 64 -5.03 2.26 -4.21
N ILE A 65 -4.15 2.26 -3.21
CA ILE A 65 -4.31 1.40 -2.03
C ILE A 65 -5.56 1.80 -1.26
N THR A 66 -5.80 3.10 -1.07
CA THR A 66 -6.96 3.57 -0.30
C THR A 66 -8.28 3.22 -0.99
N GLU A 67 -8.37 3.37 -2.31
CA GLU A 67 -9.52 2.93 -3.10
C GLU A 67 -9.75 1.42 -2.99
N MET A 68 -8.68 0.61 -3.15
CA MET A 68 -8.77 -0.85 -3.00
C MET A 68 -9.22 -1.24 -1.59
N GLN A 69 -8.74 -0.56 -0.54
CA GLN A 69 -9.16 -0.80 0.84
C GLN A 69 -10.62 -0.40 1.08
N VAL A 70 -11.10 0.68 0.49
CA VAL A 70 -12.51 1.12 0.59
C VAL A 70 -13.43 0.09 -0.06
N LEU A 71 -13.08 -0.41 -1.25
CA LEU A 71 -13.84 -1.44 -1.94
C LEU A 71 -13.88 -2.75 -1.15
N LEU A 72 -12.72 -3.20 -0.63
CA LEU A 72 -12.63 -4.42 0.17
C LEU A 72 -13.40 -4.30 1.51
N LYS A 73 -13.35 -3.15 2.18
CA LYS A 73 -14.14 -2.91 3.40
C LYS A 73 -15.63 -2.98 3.11
N SER A 74 -16.08 -2.33 2.04
CA SER A 74 -17.49 -2.34 1.62
C SER A 74 -17.97 -3.75 1.28
N PHE A 75 -17.19 -4.49 0.48
CA PHE A 75 -17.48 -5.89 0.14
C PHE A 75 -17.52 -6.81 1.37
N LYS A 76 -16.56 -6.65 2.30
CA LYS A 76 -16.50 -7.45 3.52
C LYS A 76 -17.66 -7.12 4.48
N ILE A 77 -18.13 -5.88 4.54
CA ILE A 77 -19.31 -5.50 5.33
C ILE A 77 -20.58 -6.10 4.72
N ILE A 78 -20.75 -6.02 3.40
CA ILE A 78 -21.93 -6.57 2.70
C ILE A 78 -21.97 -8.10 2.85
N THR A 79 -20.85 -8.79 2.63
CA THR A 79 -20.77 -10.26 2.80
C THR A 79 -21.01 -10.68 4.24
N ARG A 80 -20.48 -9.96 5.24
CA ARG A 80 -20.79 -10.24 6.66
C ARG A 80 -22.27 -10.02 6.97
N LYS A 81 -22.88 -8.93 6.50
CA LYS A 81 -24.32 -8.66 6.69
C LYS A 81 -25.19 -9.72 6.02
N LEU A 82 -24.84 -10.16 4.81
CA LEU A 82 -25.53 -11.26 4.14
C LEU A 82 -25.39 -12.57 4.92
N LEU A 83 -24.18 -12.92 5.38
CA LEU A 83 -23.92 -14.17 6.10
C LEU A 83 -24.65 -14.22 7.45
N THR A 84 -24.66 -13.11 8.21
CA THR A 84 -25.43 -13.02 9.46
C THR A 84 -26.93 -13.04 9.20
N GLY A 85 -27.38 -12.46 8.08
CA GLY A 85 -28.77 -12.51 7.65
C GLY A 85 -29.21 -13.94 7.31
N THR A 86 -28.41 -14.69 6.55
CA THR A 86 -28.72 -16.08 6.19
C THR A 86 -28.67 -17.03 7.38
N LEU A 87 -27.70 -16.85 8.29
CA LEU A 87 -27.61 -17.65 9.52
C LEU A 87 -28.78 -17.36 10.47
N GLY A 88 -29.22 -16.10 10.57
CA GLY A 88 -30.39 -15.73 11.36
C GLY A 88 -31.70 -16.31 10.81
N TRP A 89 -31.88 -16.31 9.48
CA TRP A 89 -33.02 -16.96 8.83
C TRP A 89 -33.01 -18.48 9.01
N LEU A 90 -31.84 -19.14 8.91
CA LEU A 90 -31.72 -20.58 9.17
C LEU A 90 -32.05 -20.93 10.63
N SER A 91 -31.57 -20.13 11.59
CA SER A 91 -31.88 -20.33 13.01
C SER A 91 -33.38 -20.18 13.28
N TRP A 92 -34.01 -19.12 12.75
CA TRP A 92 -35.44 -18.91 12.91
C TRP A 92 -36.28 -20.02 12.26
N LEU A 93 -35.82 -20.55 11.12
CA LEU A 93 -36.47 -21.67 10.45
C LEU A 93 -36.37 -22.98 11.27
N ASP A 94 -35.22 -23.22 11.90
CA ASP A 94 -35.00 -24.35 12.81
C ASP A 94 -35.88 -24.24 14.07
N ASP A 95 -35.97 -23.04 14.66
CA ASP A 95 -36.87 -22.75 15.78
C ASP A 95 -38.35 -22.94 15.41
N CYS A 96 -38.76 -22.48 14.22
CA CYS A 96 -40.11 -22.69 13.70
C CYS A 96 -40.43 -24.18 13.46
N LEU A 97 -39.45 -24.97 13.02
CA LEU A 97 -39.63 -26.41 12.82
C LEU A 97 -39.73 -27.14 14.16
N ARG A 98 -38.95 -26.71 15.16
CA ARG A 98 -38.95 -27.28 16.51
C ARG A 98 -40.22 -26.96 17.30
N LEU A 99 -40.84 -25.80 17.10
CA LEU A 99 -42.14 -25.42 17.71
C LEU A 99 -43.35 -26.16 17.09
N ARG A 100 -43.16 -26.85 15.96
CA ARG A 100 -44.22 -27.60 15.25
C ARG A 100 -44.26 -29.09 15.63
N SER A 101 -43.24 -29.61 16.34
CA SER A 101 -43.17 -30.99 16.82
C SER A 101 -43.52 -31.10 18.29
#